data_AF-A0A915MGQ6-F1
#
_entry.id   AF-A0A915MGQ6-F1
#
_cell.length_a   1.000
_cell.length_b   1.000
_cell.length_c   1.000
_cell.angle_alpha   90.00
_cell.angle_beta   90.00
_cell.angle_gamma   90.00
#
_symmetry.space_group_name_H-M   'P 1'
#
loop_
_entity.id
_entity.type
_entity.pdbx_description
1 polymer ?
#
loop_
_entity_poly.entity_id
_entity_poly.type
_entity_poly.pdbx_seq_one_letter_code
_entity_poly.pdbx_strand_id
1 'polypeptide(L)'
;MVDVMVNVSNFIAENPLRKGMSQDSSGDRPELKCLNQSCVCPYYGGQTDGSVNGCTLSNGQKVQKALRKEIRMISDEERNELFKAIRDMKDNGDYDYIATIHRLAYEQGGAHNGAAFFSWHNEYCKRYEILVRKRNPSLALHYFDSTLDSPLPTPADSVLFTDEWPHGNFHGYIGGDMVTMFPNKAANDIIFFFFHSHVNK
;
A
#
# COMPACT_ATOMS: atom_id res chain seq x y z
N MET A 1 3.67 -24.61 15.24
CA MET A 1 3.44 -23.81 14.03
C MET A 1 4.38 -22.61 14.16
N VAL A 2 5.47 -22.59 13.40
CA VAL A 2 6.53 -21.58 13.59
C VAL A 2 6.07 -20.29 12.93
N ASP A 3 5.96 -19.24 13.72
CA ASP A 3 5.51 -17.92 13.31
C ASP A 3 6.63 -17.26 12.48
N VAL A 4 6.58 -17.41 11.16
CA VAL A 4 7.47 -16.69 10.22
C VAL A 4 6.75 -15.43 9.75
N MET A 5 6.27 -14.61 10.69
CA MET A 5 5.92 -13.23 10.40
C MET A 5 7.22 -12.45 10.22
N VAL A 6 7.67 -12.33 8.98
CA VAL A 6 8.73 -11.40 8.61
C VAL A 6 8.25 -9.99 8.93
N ASN A 7 8.75 -9.43 10.03
CA ASN A 7 8.52 -8.04 10.39
C ASN A 7 9.25 -7.15 9.37
N VAL A 8 8.51 -6.69 8.35
CA VAL A 8 9.02 -5.80 7.29
C VAL A 8 9.68 -4.55 7.89
N SER A 9 9.24 -4.11 9.08
CA SER A 9 9.80 -2.97 9.82
C SER A 9 11.20 -3.22 10.38
N ASN A 10 11.55 -4.48 10.70
CA ASN A 10 12.87 -4.86 11.24
C ASN A 10 13.90 -5.10 10.14
N PHE A 11 13.49 -5.39 8.90
CA PHE A 11 14.41 -5.53 7.76
C PHE A 11 15.13 -4.21 7.38
N ILE A 12 14.64 -3.07 7.88
CA ILE A 12 15.12 -1.73 7.52
C ILE A 12 16.21 -1.23 8.51
N ALA A 13 16.37 -1.87 9.67
CA ALA A 13 17.17 -1.32 10.77
C ALA A 13 18.71 -1.47 10.64
N GLU A 14 19.22 -2.34 9.75
CA GLU A 14 20.64 -2.73 9.75
C GLU A 14 21.33 -2.64 8.37
N ASN A 15 21.23 -1.52 7.65
CA ASN A 15 21.92 -1.38 6.35
C ASN A 15 22.86 -0.15 6.23
N PRO A 16 24.16 -0.34 5.93
CA PRO A 16 25.14 0.74 5.74
C PRO A 16 24.98 1.57 4.44
N LEU A 17 24.01 1.28 3.57
CA LEU A 17 23.74 2.03 2.33
C LEU A 17 22.98 3.36 2.52
N ARG A 18 23.02 3.94 3.74
CA ARG A 18 22.31 5.16 4.17
C ARG A 18 22.73 6.47 3.47
N LYS A 19 23.61 6.43 2.47
CA LYS A 19 24.26 7.63 1.92
C LYS A 19 23.37 8.28 0.86
N GLY A 20 22.42 9.10 1.29
CA GLY A 20 21.64 10.00 0.42
C GLY A 20 20.11 9.93 0.54
N MET A 21 19.58 9.06 1.39
CA MET A 21 18.14 9.06 1.71
C MET A 21 17.88 10.03 2.86
N SER A 22 16.78 10.79 2.79
CA SER A 22 16.26 11.48 3.97
C SER A 22 16.19 10.50 5.14
N GLN A 23 16.41 10.98 6.36
CA GLN A 23 16.52 10.18 7.58
C GLN A 23 15.18 9.54 8.00
N ASP A 24 14.38 9.09 7.05
CA ASP A 24 13.02 8.65 7.24
C ASP A 24 13.00 7.18 7.63
N SER A 25 12.80 6.94 8.93
CA SER A 25 12.93 5.63 9.55
C SER A 25 11.56 5.07 9.90
N SER A 26 11.49 3.77 10.21
CA SER A 26 10.27 3.18 10.80
C SER A 26 9.92 3.78 12.17
N GLY A 27 10.79 4.61 12.76
CA GLY A 27 10.49 5.44 13.93
C GLY A 27 9.49 6.56 13.65
N ASP A 28 9.46 7.06 12.41
CA ASP A 28 8.61 8.19 11.99
C ASP A 28 7.19 7.75 11.59
N ARG A 29 6.98 6.42 11.43
CA ARG A 29 5.69 5.78 11.11
C ARG A 29 5.38 4.61 12.03
N PRO A 30 5.15 4.86 13.33
CA PRO A 30 4.92 3.80 14.31
C PRO A 30 3.67 2.96 14.02
N GLU A 31 2.67 3.49 13.31
CA GLU A 31 1.49 2.75 12.84
C GLU A 31 1.84 1.54 11.98
N LEU A 32 2.96 1.60 11.25
CA LEU A 32 3.39 0.50 10.38
C LEU A 32 3.93 -0.70 11.16
N LYS A 33 4.13 -0.59 12.48
CA LYS A 33 4.52 -1.72 13.33
C LYS A 33 3.32 -2.51 13.85
N CYS A 34 2.10 -2.02 13.65
CA CYS A 34 0.89 -2.65 14.18
C CYS A 34 0.50 -3.92 13.44
N LEU A 35 0.09 -4.95 14.18
CA LEU A 35 -0.35 -6.24 13.62
C LEU A 35 -1.86 -6.48 13.74
N ASN A 36 -2.58 -5.58 14.40
CA ASN A 36 -4.01 -5.69 14.62
C ASN A 36 -4.70 -4.31 14.67
N GLN A 37 -6.03 -4.32 14.57
CA GLN A 37 -6.86 -3.12 14.53
C GLN A 37 -6.68 -2.26 15.80
N SER A 38 -6.58 -2.91 16.95
CA SER A 38 -6.46 -2.26 18.26
C SER A 38 -5.18 -1.44 18.39
N CYS A 39 -4.05 -1.99 17.90
CA CYS A 39 -2.77 -1.29 17.85
C CYS A 39 -2.83 -0.06 16.94
N VAL A 40 -3.44 -0.18 15.75
CA VAL A 40 -3.44 0.92 14.77
C VAL A 40 -4.49 1.99 15.09
N CYS A 41 -5.48 1.67 15.94
CA CYS A 41 -6.63 2.52 16.24
C CYS A 41 -6.29 3.96 16.69
N PRO A 42 -5.29 4.20 17.57
CA PRO A 42 -4.93 5.56 17.97
C PRO A 42 -4.46 6.42 16.79
N TYR A 43 -3.82 5.81 15.79
CA TYR A 43 -3.38 6.51 14.58
C TYR A 43 -4.52 6.84 13.62
N TYR A 44 -5.67 6.19 13.77
CA TYR A 44 -6.92 6.53 13.09
C TYR A 44 -7.76 7.56 13.87
N GLY A 45 -7.26 8.09 14.98
CA GLY A 45 -8.01 8.98 15.86
C GLY A 45 -9.12 8.28 16.65
N GLY A 46 -9.01 6.96 16.83
CA GLY A 46 -9.96 6.15 17.57
C GLY A 46 -9.45 5.68 18.94
N GLN A 47 -10.34 5.03 19.68
CA GLN A 47 -10.08 4.39 20.96
C GLN A 47 -10.33 2.89 20.88
N THR A 48 -9.54 2.13 21.64
CA THR A 48 -9.66 0.68 21.76
C THR A 48 -10.30 0.28 23.09
N ASP A 49 -11.05 -0.82 23.09
CA ASP A 49 -11.59 -1.49 24.28
C ASP A 49 -10.65 -2.58 24.82
N GLY A 50 -9.45 -2.72 24.25
CA GLY A 50 -8.47 -3.75 24.60
C GLY A 50 -8.65 -5.08 23.86
N SER A 51 -9.73 -5.25 23.09
CA SER A 51 -9.88 -6.43 22.22
C SER A 51 -8.95 -6.33 21.00
N VAL A 52 -8.58 -7.47 20.40
CA VAL A 52 -7.65 -7.53 19.24
C VAL A 52 -8.14 -6.69 18.06
N ASN A 53 -9.47 -6.65 17.86
CA ASN A 53 -10.12 -5.94 16.76
C ASN A 53 -10.83 -4.65 17.21
N GLY A 54 -10.63 -4.23 18.46
CA GLY A 54 -11.31 -3.10 19.07
C GLY A 54 -10.82 -1.78 18.50
N CYS A 55 -11.67 -1.08 17.75
CA CYS A 55 -11.41 0.30 17.36
C CYS A 55 -12.69 1.07 17.11
N THR A 56 -12.91 2.14 17.87
CA THR A 56 -14.05 3.04 17.77
C THR A 56 -13.55 4.46 17.53
N LEU A 57 -13.95 5.08 16.43
CA LEU A 57 -13.59 6.45 16.08
C LEU A 57 -14.29 7.46 17.00
N SER A 58 -13.81 8.70 17.00
CA SER A 58 -14.39 9.81 17.78
C SER A 58 -15.87 10.07 17.49
N ASN A 59 -16.35 9.74 16.28
CA ASN A 59 -17.75 9.84 15.89
C ASN A 59 -18.62 8.62 16.32
N GLY A 60 -18.06 7.69 17.10
CA GLY A 60 -18.74 6.48 17.56
C GLY A 60 -18.76 5.32 16.56
N GLN A 61 -18.25 5.52 15.33
CA GLN A 61 -18.20 4.48 14.33
C GLN A 61 -17.12 3.45 14.67
N LYS A 62 -17.50 2.17 14.68
CA LYS A 62 -16.53 1.07 14.79
C LYS A 62 -15.80 0.88 13.47
N VAL A 63 -14.48 0.93 13.51
CA VAL A 63 -13.66 0.66 12.33
C VAL A 63 -13.79 -0.84 12.00
N GLN A 64 -14.24 -1.15 10.80
CA GLN A 64 -14.39 -2.52 10.31
C GLN A 64 -13.16 -2.95 9.48
N LYS A 65 -13.04 -4.25 9.24
CA LYS A 65 -12.08 -4.78 8.26
C LYS A 65 -12.34 -4.14 6.88
N ALA A 66 -11.28 -3.73 6.20
CA ALA A 66 -11.35 -3.16 4.86
C ALA A 66 -11.98 -4.16 3.87
N LEU A 67 -12.96 -3.70 3.08
CA LEU A 67 -13.50 -4.47 1.96
C LEU A 67 -12.82 -4.03 0.67
N ARG A 68 -11.98 -4.91 0.11
CA ARG A 68 -11.30 -4.65 -1.16
C ARG A 68 -12.23 -5.00 -2.31
N LYS A 69 -12.41 -4.07 -3.24
CA LYS A 69 -13.27 -4.17 -4.42
C LYS A 69 -12.40 -4.07 -5.66
N GLU A 70 -12.92 -4.50 -6.80
CA GLU A 70 -12.28 -4.23 -8.08
C GLU A 70 -12.34 -2.70 -8.31
N ILE A 71 -11.20 -2.08 -8.63
CA ILE A 71 -11.05 -0.61 -8.67
C ILE A 71 -12.00 0.06 -9.67
N ARG A 72 -12.43 -0.62 -10.73
CA ARG A 72 -13.41 -0.12 -11.72
C ARG A 72 -14.85 -0.19 -11.22
N MET A 73 -15.10 -0.88 -10.12
CA MET A 73 -16.43 -1.13 -9.55
C MET A 73 -16.75 -0.29 -8.31
N ILE A 74 -15.83 0.58 -7.88
CA ILE A 74 -16.07 1.50 -6.76
C ILE A 74 -16.81 2.75 -7.24
N SER A 75 -17.46 3.47 -6.31
CA SER A 75 -18.12 4.72 -6.67
C SER A 75 -17.11 5.83 -6.96
N ASP A 76 -17.52 6.86 -7.70
CA ASP A 76 -16.67 8.00 -7.99
C ASP A 76 -16.24 8.73 -6.70
N GLU A 77 -17.11 8.77 -5.68
CA GLU A 77 -16.78 9.34 -4.37
C GLU A 77 -15.69 8.54 -3.66
N GLU A 78 -15.82 7.20 -3.63
CA GLU A 78 -14.82 6.32 -3.02
C GLU A 78 -13.48 6.43 -3.77
N ARG A 79 -13.50 6.51 -5.11
CA ARG A 79 -12.32 6.73 -5.94
C ARG A 79 -11.65 8.08 -5.64
N ASN A 80 -12.42 9.15 -5.58
CA ASN A 80 -11.90 10.50 -5.34
C ASN A 80 -11.28 10.64 -3.95
N GLU A 81 -11.92 10.09 -2.91
CA GLU A 81 -11.38 10.07 -1.55
C GLU A 81 -10.12 9.20 -1.46
N LEU A 82 -10.09 8.05 -2.15
CA LEU A 82 -8.88 7.25 -2.26
C LEU A 82 -7.75 8.05 -2.91
N PHE A 83 -8.00 8.67 -4.05
CA PHE A 83 -6.97 9.43 -4.79
C PHE A 83 -6.43 10.62 -4.01
N LYS A 84 -7.32 11.29 -3.27
CA LYS A 84 -6.93 12.34 -2.33
C LYS A 84 -6.00 11.79 -1.24
N ALA A 85 -6.36 10.69 -0.59
CA ALA A 85 -5.54 10.07 0.45
C ALA A 85 -4.13 9.69 -0.07
N ILE A 86 -4.02 9.23 -1.31
CA ILE A 86 -2.75 8.87 -1.95
C ILE A 86 -1.90 10.11 -2.23
N ARG A 87 -2.51 11.20 -2.72
CA ARG A 87 -1.80 12.48 -2.90
C ARG A 87 -1.29 13.00 -1.56
N ASP A 88 -2.12 12.96 -0.51
CA ASP A 88 -1.71 13.34 0.85
C ASP A 88 -0.54 12.48 1.36
N MET A 89 -0.52 11.17 1.04
CA MET A 89 0.60 10.27 1.34
C MET A 89 1.88 10.65 0.59
N LYS A 90 1.77 11.11 -0.66
CA LYS A 90 2.93 11.57 -1.42
C LYS A 90 3.47 12.89 -0.86
N ASP A 91 2.58 13.83 -0.54
CA ASP A 91 2.95 15.17 -0.04
C ASP A 91 3.68 15.12 1.31
N ASN A 92 3.33 14.16 2.16
CA ASN A 92 3.96 13.98 3.46
C ASN A 92 5.10 12.94 3.46
N GLY A 93 5.44 12.36 2.31
CA GLY A 93 6.52 11.39 2.14
C GLY A 93 6.19 9.94 2.51
N ASP A 94 4.96 9.63 2.97
CA ASP A 94 4.53 8.24 3.25
C ASP A 94 4.61 7.34 2.01
N TYR A 95 4.25 7.88 0.84
CA TYR A 95 4.32 7.15 -0.42
C TYR A 95 5.77 6.84 -0.82
N ASP A 96 6.66 7.82 -0.70
CA ASP A 96 8.08 7.64 -1.06
C ASP A 96 8.77 6.64 -0.12
N TYR A 97 8.41 6.67 1.15
CA TYR A 97 8.87 5.70 2.13
C TYR A 97 8.42 4.27 1.77
N ILE A 98 7.13 4.05 1.49
CA ILE A 98 6.63 2.71 1.19
C ILE A 98 7.22 2.19 -0.14
N ALA A 99 7.32 3.03 -1.18
CA ALA A 99 7.96 2.64 -2.44
C ALA A 99 9.44 2.26 -2.25
N THR A 100 10.15 2.99 -1.38
CA THR A 100 11.54 2.68 -1.02
C THR A 100 11.68 1.31 -0.35
N ILE A 101 10.72 0.90 0.49
CA ILE A 101 10.74 -0.43 1.13
C ILE A 101 10.77 -1.54 0.09
N HIS A 102 9.95 -1.44 -0.97
CA HIS A 102 9.95 -2.44 -2.04
C HIS A 102 11.27 -2.46 -2.80
N ARG A 103 11.81 -1.30 -3.17
CA ARG A 103 13.12 -1.20 -3.84
C ARG A 103 14.21 -1.89 -3.02
N LEU A 104 14.30 -1.60 -1.72
CA LEU A 104 15.30 -2.19 -0.83
C LEU A 104 15.11 -3.71 -0.67
N ALA A 105 13.86 -4.17 -0.55
CA ALA A 105 13.57 -5.60 -0.42
C ALA A 105 13.85 -6.39 -1.72
N TYR A 106 13.70 -5.75 -2.88
CA TYR A 106 14.12 -6.30 -4.17
C TYR A 106 15.64 -6.40 -4.27
N GLU A 107 16.38 -5.33 -3.94
CA GLU A 107 17.85 -5.31 -3.97
C GLU A 107 18.48 -6.37 -3.05
N GLN A 108 17.80 -6.71 -1.96
CA GLN A 108 18.21 -7.75 -1.01
C GLN A 108 17.72 -9.17 -1.39
N GLY A 109 16.91 -9.30 -2.45
CA GLY A 109 16.30 -10.57 -2.85
C GLY A 109 15.25 -11.13 -1.88
N GLY A 110 14.82 -10.34 -0.88
CA GLY A 110 13.86 -10.77 0.14
C GLY A 110 12.41 -10.76 -0.33
N ALA A 111 12.09 -9.93 -1.32
CA ALA A 111 10.73 -9.79 -1.84
C ALA A 111 10.47 -10.57 -3.14
N HIS A 112 11.52 -10.98 -3.86
CA HIS A 112 11.45 -11.57 -5.21
C HIS A 112 12.29 -12.85 -5.30
N ASN A 113 12.02 -13.69 -6.31
CA ASN A 113 12.81 -14.89 -6.62
C ASN A 113 12.82 -16.00 -5.54
N GLY A 114 11.81 -16.05 -4.66
CA GLY A 114 11.71 -17.07 -3.62
C GLY A 114 10.30 -17.31 -3.11
N ALA A 115 10.14 -18.35 -2.29
CA ALA A 115 8.85 -18.78 -1.72
C ALA A 115 8.18 -17.72 -0.83
N ALA A 116 8.94 -16.73 -0.36
CA ALA A 116 8.44 -15.63 0.46
C ALA A 116 7.70 -14.55 -0.33
N PHE A 117 7.70 -14.59 -1.68
CA PHE A 117 7.10 -13.55 -2.53
C PHE A 117 5.67 -13.17 -2.12
N PHE A 118 4.79 -14.16 -1.97
CA PHE A 118 3.38 -13.91 -1.62
C PHE A 118 3.24 -13.35 -0.21
N SER A 119 3.91 -13.96 0.78
CA SER A 119 3.83 -13.51 2.18
C SER A 119 4.36 -12.08 2.35
N TRP A 120 5.46 -11.74 1.65
CA TRP A 120 6.05 -10.41 1.70
C TRP A 120 5.11 -9.37 1.07
N HIS A 121 4.60 -9.62 -0.15
CA HIS A 121 3.69 -8.66 -0.81
C HIS A 121 2.35 -8.55 -0.08
N ASN A 122 1.87 -9.62 0.55
CA ASN A 122 0.69 -9.60 1.42
C ASN A 122 0.86 -8.62 2.59
N GLU A 123 1.96 -8.72 3.32
CA GLU A 123 2.26 -7.80 4.42
C GLU A 123 2.50 -6.38 3.91
N TYR A 124 3.20 -6.23 2.78
CA TYR A 124 3.44 -4.93 2.15
C TYR A 124 2.14 -4.21 1.77
N CYS A 125 1.19 -4.91 1.14
CA CYS A 125 -0.14 -4.36 0.84
C CYS A 125 -0.92 -3.96 2.11
N LYS A 126 -0.78 -4.70 3.22
CA LYS A 126 -1.39 -4.31 4.50
C LYS A 126 -0.77 -3.03 5.07
N ARG A 127 0.55 -2.85 4.96
CA ARG A 127 1.23 -1.61 5.36
C ARG A 127 0.75 -0.41 4.55
N TYR A 128 0.60 -0.58 3.24
CA TYR A 128 0.02 0.47 2.39
C TYR A 128 -1.43 0.80 2.80
N GLU A 129 -2.26 -0.21 3.04
CA GLU A 129 -3.66 -0.01 3.48
C GLU A 129 -3.75 0.72 4.84
N ILE A 130 -2.81 0.50 5.76
CA ILE A 130 -2.71 1.27 7.02
C ILE A 130 -2.47 2.76 6.73
N LEU A 131 -1.57 3.10 5.80
CA LEU A 131 -1.26 4.50 5.46
C LEU A 131 -2.45 5.19 4.79
N VAL A 132 -3.13 4.52 3.87
CA VAL A 132 -4.37 5.03 3.26
C VAL A 132 -5.43 5.28 4.33
N ARG A 133 -5.61 4.32 5.25
CA ARG A 133 -6.64 4.42 6.29
C ARG A 133 -6.30 5.38 7.42
N LYS A 134 -5.02 5.71 7.61
CA LYS A 134 -4.58 6.81 8.47
C LYS A 134 -5.12 8.16 7.99
N ARG A 135 -5.31 8.34 6.68
CA ARG A 135 -5.96 9.52 6.09
C ARG A 135 -7.48 9.45 6.21
N ASN A 136 -8.06 8.31 5.86
CA ASN A 136 -9.50 8.08 5.96
C ASN A 136 -9.79 6.62 6.35
N PRO A 137 -10.20 6.34 7.61
CA PRO A 137 -10.41 4.98 8.10
C PRO A 137 -11.52 4.19 7.39
N SER A 138 -12.34 4.84 6.57
CA SER A 138 -13.40 4.20 5.78
C SER A 138 -12.89 3.64 4.45
N LEU A 139 -11.69 4.01 4.01
CA LEU A 139 -11.09 3.54 2.75
C LEU A 139 -10.52 2.13 2.86
N ALA A 140 -10.20 1.55 1.70
CA ALA A 140 -9.54 0.26 1.55
C ALA A 140 -8.51 0.31 0.41
N LEU A 141 -7.52 -0.59 0.43
CA LEU A 141 -6.72 -0.85 -0.76
C LEU A 141 -7.56 -1.71 -1.72
N HIS A 142 -8.04 -1.13 -2.81
CA HIS A 142 -8.76 -1.89 -3.83
C HIS A 142 -7.81 -2.75 -4.67
N TYR A 143 -8.36 -3.62 -5.51
CA TYR A 143 -7.58 -4.49 -6.38
C TYR A 143 -7.86 -4.21 -7.85
N PHE A 144 -6.86 -4.50 -8.68
CA PHE A 144 -6.98 -4.46 -10.13
C PHE A 144 -6.94 -5.89 -10.67
N ASP A 145 -8.05 -6.34 -11.23
CA ASP A 145 -8.13 -7.64 -11.92
C ASP A 145 -7.68 -7.51 -13.38
N SER A 146 -6.39 -7.75 -13.62
CA SER A 146 -5.80 -7.64 -14.97
C SER A 146 -6.29 -8.72 -15.93
N THR A 147 -6.98 -9.77 -15.46
CA THR A 147 -7.52 -10.81 -16.34
C THR A 147 -8.67 -10.29 -17.21
N LEU A 148 -9.33 -9.20 -16.77
CA LEU A 148 -10.37 -8.51 -17.53
C LEU A 148 -9.82 -7.72 -18.72
N ASP A 149 -8.51 -7.44 -18.74
CA ASP A 149 -7.84 -6.60 -19.74
C ASP A 149 -7.12 -7.44 -20.80
N SER A 150 -6.76 -8.69 -20.46
CA SER A 150 -6.23 -9.70 -21.38
C SER A 150 -7.06 -9.89 -22.68
N PRO A 151 -8.40 -9.89 -22.66
CA PRO A 151 -9.19 -10.05 -23.88
C PRO A 151 -9.32 -8.78 -24.73
N LEU A 152 -8.80 -7.63 -24.30
CA LEU A 152 -8.83 -6.41 -25.11
C LEU A 152 -7.90 -6.55 -26.34
N PRO A 153 -8.29 -6.04 -27.53
CA PRO A 153 -7.40 -6.03 -28.69
C PRO A 153 -6.08 -5.31 -28.42
N THR A 154 -6.11 -4.30 -27.55
CA THR A 154 -4.93 -3.62 -27.02
C THR A 154 -5.15 -3.41 -25.52
N PRO A 155 -4.49 -4.18 -24.64
CA PRO A 155 -4.67 -4.06 -23.18
C PRO A 155 -4.37 -2.66 -22.61
N ALA A 156 -3.54 -1.86 -23.30
CA ALA A 156 -3.26 -0.47 -22.95
C ALA A 156 -4.47 0.46 -23.12
N ASP A 157 -5.51 0.04 -23.86
CA ASP A 157 -6.76 0.81 -24.02
C ASP A 157 -7.69 0.70 -22.79
N SER A 158 -7.26 -0.04 -21.75
CA SER A 158 -8.00 -0.10 -20.50
C SER A 158 -8.15 1.28 -19.88
N VAL A 159 -9.33 1.52 -19.29
CA VAL A 159 -9.65 2.78 -18.61
C VAL A 159 -8.60 3.15 -17.56
N LEU A 160 -7.93 2.16 -16.97
CA LEU A 160 -6.89 2.34 -15.94
C LEU A 160 -5.71 3.21 -16.36
N PHE A 161 -5.41 3.23 -17.66
CA PHE A 161 -4.27 3.95 -18.25
C PHE A 161 -4.64 5.37 -18.72
N THR A 162 -5.88 5.81 -18.53
CA THR A 162 -6.33 7.18 -18.83
C THR A 162 -5.97 8.16 -17.70
N ASP A 163 -5.91 9.46 -18.01
CA ASP A 163 -5.50 10.52 -17.05
C ASP A 163 -6.42 10.65 -15.83
N GLU A 164 -7.66 10.17 -15.93
CA GLU A 164 -8.65 10.18 -14.84
C GLU A 164 -8.50 8.99 -13.88
N TRP A 165 -7.73 7.98 -14.27
CA TRP A 165 -7.63 6.69 -13.59
C TRP A 165 -6.22 6.42 -13.07
N PRO A 166 -6.04 5.43 -12.17
CA PRO A 166 -4.88 5.41 -11.28
C PRO A 166 -3.52 5.44 -11.96
N HIS A 167 -3.31 4.71 -13.06
CA HIS A 167 -2.01 4.72 -13.71
C HIS A 167 -1.76 6.08 -14.36
N GLY A 168 -2.67 6.56 -15.23
CA GLY A 168 -2.49 7.84 -15.91
C GLY A 168 -2.43 9.03 -14.94
N ASN A 169 -3.32 9.07 -13.95
CA ASN A 169 -3.43 10.16 -12.98
C ASN A 169 -2.17 10.31 -12.10
N PHE A 170 -1.60 9.17 -11.64
CA PHE A 170 -0.49 9.20 -10.68
C PHE A 170 0.89 9.11 -11.32
N HIS A 171 1.00 8.67 -12.58
CA HIS A 171 2.27 8.68 -13.32
C HIS A 171 2.94 10.06 -13.32
N GLY A 172 2.17 11.13 -13.49
CA GLY A 172 2.68 12.51 -13.44
C GLY A 172 2.97 13.03 -12.02
N TYR A 173 2.36 12.45 -10.99
CA TYR A 173 2.40 12.96 -9.61
C TYR A 173 3.41 12.24 -8.70
N ILE A 174 3.43 10.91 -8.78
CA ILE A 174 4.30 10.05 -7.99
C ILE A 174 5.58 9.75 -8.77
N GLY A 175 5.44 9.50 -10.08
CA GLY A 175 6.55 9.23 -10.99
C GLY A 175 7.06 7.80 -10.88
N GLY A 176 6.87 6.99 -11.93
CA GLY A 176 7.28 5.59 -11.96
C GLY A 176 6.71 4.91 -13.19
N ASP A 177 7.02 3.63 -13.36
CA ASP A 177 6.30 2.76 -14.28
C ASP A 177 6.40 1.31 -13.75
N MET A 178 5.42 0.48 -14.09
CA MET A 178 5.41 -0.93 -13.71
C MET A 178 6.44 -1.81 -14.44
N VAL A 179 7.10 -1.27 -15.47
CA VAL A 179 7.91 -2.03 -16.44
C VAL A 179 9.38 -2.09 -16.01
N THR A 180 9.86 -1.08 -15.28
CA THR A 180 11.26 -0.90 -14.94
C THR A 180 11.65 -1.73 -13.72
N MET A 181 12.25 -2.87 -14.02
CA MET A 181 12.88 -3.75 -13.04
C MET A 181 14.24 -3.18 -12.55
N PHE A 182 14.87 -2.28 -13.32
CA PHE A 182 16.05 -1.52 -12.90
C PHE A 182 16.10 -0.11 -13.52
N PRO A 183 16.26 0.97 -12.73
CA PRO A 183 16.12 1.00 -11.26
C PRO A 183 14.70 0.58 -10.86
N ASN A 184 14.54 -0.25 -9.82
CA ASN A 184 13.21 -0.73 -9.41
C ASN A 184 12.35 0.46 -8.97
N LYS A 185 11.42 0.84 -9.85
CA LYS A 185 10.50 1.95 -9.68
C LYS A 185 9.04 1.52 -9.76
N ALA A 186 8.77 0.22 -9.84
CA ALA A 186 7.42 -0.32 -9.98
C ALA A 186 6.50 0.14 -8.84
N ALA A 187 6.98 0.14 -7.59
CA ALA A 187 6.20 0.62 -6.45
C ALA A 187 5.97 2.14 -6.42
N ASN A 188 6.57 2.92 -7.34
CA ASN A 188 6.25 4.33 -7.52
C ASN A 188 5.03 4.56 -8.44
N ASP A 189 4.44 3.50 -8.98
CA ASP A 189 3.14 3.55 -9.65
C ASP A 189 2.10 2.90 -8.75
N ILE A 190 0.96 3.54 -8.56
CA ILE A 190 -0.10 3.01 -7.70
C ILE A 190 -0.70 1.72 -8.22
N ILE A 191 -0.71 1.50 -9.54
CA ILE A 191 -1.25 0.27 -10.11
C ILE A 191 -0.50 -0.96 -9.57
N PHE A 192 0.74 -0.80 -9.11
CA PHE A 192 1.49 -1.79 -8.34
C PHE A 192 0.67 -2.34 -7.18
N PHE A 193 0.16 -1.47 -6.32
CA PHE A 193 -0.53 -1.87 -5.10
C PHE A 193 -1.88 -2.51 -5.42
N PHE A 194 -2.57 -2.05 -6.46
CA PHE A 194 -3.83 -2.64 -6.90
C PHE A 194 -3.63 -4.02 -7.53
N PHE A 195 -2.61 -4.17 -8.37
CA PHE A 195 -2.24 -5.45 -8.97
C PHE A 195 -1.82 -6.47 -7.89
N HIS A 196 -0.91 -6.08 -7.00
CA HIS A 196 -0.50 -6.95 -5.91
C HIS A 196 -1.65 -7.24 -4.93
N SER A 197 -2.62 -6.34 -4.76
CA SER A 197 -3.82 -6.66 -3.98
C SER A 197 -4.74 -7.68 -4.65
N HIS A 198 -4.69 -7.85 -5.98
CA HIS A 198 -5.43 -8.90 -6.68
C HIS A 198 -4.75 -10.25 -6.54
N VAL A 199 -3.43 -10.31 -6.76
CA VAL A 199 -2.60 -11.52 -6.62
C VAL A 199 -2.66 -12.10 -5.19
N ASN A 200 -2.96 -11.25 -4.21
CA ASN A 200 -3.03 -11.55 -2.79
C ASN A 200 -4.45 -11.89 -2.27
N LYS A 201 -5.47 -11.93 -3.14
CA LYS A 201 -6.87 -12.20 -2.77
C LYS A 201 -7.10 -13.68 -2.44
#